data_AF-A0A2H1WCC4-F1
#
_entry.id   AF-A0A2H1WCC4-F1
#
_cell.length_a   1.000
_cell.length_b   1.000
_cell.length_c   1.000
_cell.angle_alpha   90.00
_cell.angle_beta   90.00
_cell.angle_gamma   90.00
#
_symmetry.space_group_name_H-M   'P 1'
#
loop_
_entity.id
_entity.type
_entity.pdbx_description
1 polymer ?
#
loop_
_entity_poly.entity_id
_entity_poly.type
_entity_poly.pdbx_seq_one_letter_code
_entity_poly.pdbx_strand_id
1 'polypeptide(L)'
;MLSRKWWLVLSALVVAASATTIRRFNQDDDIIGEDDEAFDEYDEFDSNNVTSVGGRKGKILFPFVSIVRFANTECSTANSMNGTCLARRECNNLNGTITGTCATRRGRCCVVSRTCGTTTNVNNTYFSSPGYPAAYAGGPACSMIVNRCNANVCQLRIDFLDLVLAQPDGDGNCVTDSISVTGGNTIVPLLCGDLTGQTIFVDFNGNTAITIVVSATLATTFARRWNIRLVQLGCDCPGIAPNGCLQYYTGITGTINSFNYGTAANTVLSASLVTGTRQIVNLNYGICIRMEAGYCAIQYSQVAGDAFSFTLTGDVEGADNTVLGTQLGAVNGANCLTDFVVIPNPTVAATALAAGTDRFCGLGFVPVQSAAKPFVLYVVTNANEGATAATPPDIANRGFSLAYTQIAC
;
A
#
# COMPACT_ATOMS: atom_id res chain seq x y z
N MET A 1 14.38 74.72 2.21
CA MET A 1 13.42 75.42 3.08
C MET A 1 12.79 74.40 4.01
N LEU A 2 12.98 74.60 5.33
CA LEU A 2 12.35 73.95 6.51
C LEU A 2 12.41 72.40 6.63
N SER A 3 12.55 71.74 7.78
CA SER A 3 13.13 71.97 9.12
C SER A 3 12.63 70.81 10.02
N ARG A 4 13.54 70.02 10.64
CA ARG A 4 13.47 69.39 12.00
C ARG A 4 12.34 68.35 12.26
N LYS A 5 12.51 67.24 13.00
CA LYS A 5 13.27 66.95 14.24
C LYS A 5 13.28 65.43 14.52
N TRP A 6 14.29 64.98 15.27
CA TRP A 6 14.50 63.65 15.88
C TRP A 6 13.45 63.22 16.92
N TRP A 7 13.38 61.92 17.26
CA TRP A 7 13.92 61.31 18.51
C TRP A 7 13.79 59.77 18.52
N LEU A 8 14.85 59.10 19.02
CA LEU A 8 15.00 57.66 19.31
C LEU A 8 14.61 57.38 20.76
N VAL A 9 13.99 56.24 21.07
CA VAL A 9 14.03 55.61 22.41
C VAL A 9 14.12 54.09 22.27
N LEU A 10 15.15 53.54 22.93
CA LEU A 10 15.48 52.13 23.10
C LEU A 10 14.86 51.62 24.42
N SER A 11 14.42 50.37 24.52
CA SER A 11 14.04 49.76 25.80
C SER A 11 14.42 48.28 25.82
N ALA A 12 15.47 47.96 26.58
CA ALA A 12 15.85 46.60 26.95
C ALA A 12 15.40 46.35 28.39
N LEU A 13 14.81 45.19 28.65
CA LEU A 13 14.34 44.80 29.99
C LEU A 13 14.92 43.42 30.33
N VAL A 14 15.78 43.42 31.34
CA VAL A 14 16.38 42.25 31.99
C VAL A 14 15.62 42.04 33.30
N VAL A 15 15.16 40.81 33.57
CA VAL A 15 14.73 40.41 34.92
C VAL A 15 15.38 39.07 35.26
N ALA A 16 16.20 39.10 36.31
CA ALA A 16 16.74 37.95 37.00
C ALA A 16 15.76 37.51 38.10
N ALA A 17 15.66 36.19 38.36
CA ALA A 17 14.96 35.65 39.52
C ALA A 17 15.89 34.69 40.27
N SER A 18 16.16 35.05 41.53
CA SER A 18 16.95 34.33 42.52
C SER A 18 16.06 33.39 43.34
N ALA A 19 16.62 32.26 43.76
CA ALA A 19 15.99 31.30 44.66
C ALA A 19 16.06 31.72 46.14
N THR A 20 15.02 31.40 46.93
CA THR A 20 15.10 31.23 48.38
C THR A 20 14.08 30.19 48.88
N THR A 21 14.48 29.51 49.95
CA THR A 21 13.85 28.33 50.57
C THR A 21 13.31 28.69 51.98
N ILE A 22 12.43 27.81 52.51
CA ILE A 22 12.12 27.47 53.93
C ILE A 22 11.04 28.31 54.67
N ARG A 23 9.88 27.72 55.01
CA ARG A 23 9.52 27.18 56.36
C ARG A 23 8.08 26.63 56.47
N ARG A 24 8.01 25.54 57.25
CA ARG A 24 6.88 24.69 57.67
C ARG A 24 5.88 25.41 58.59
N PHE A 25 4.64 24.94 58.65
CA PHE A 25 3.96 24.53 59.92
C PHE A 25 2.79 23.55 59.65
N ASN A 26 2.69 22.54 60.51
CA ASN A 26 1.79 21.38 60.58
C ASN A 26 0.29 21.74 60.72
N GLN A 27 -0.66 20.83 60.41
CA GLN A 27 -1.17 19.83 61.38
C GLN A 27 -2.49 19.11 60.93
N ASP A 28 -2.47 17.76 61.01
CA ASP A 28 -3.54 16.74 61.26
C ASP A 28 -4.69 16.53 60.24
N ASP A 29 -5.19 15.34 59.85
CA ASP A 29 -5.13 13.94 60.37
C ASP A 29 -5.51 12.90 59.25
N ASP A 30 -5.18 11.61 59.49
CA ASP A 30 -5.85 10.36 59.02
C ASP A 30 -5.70 9.87 57.54
N ILE A 31 -5.55 8.59 57.14
CA ILE A 31 -5.38 7.24 57.76
C ILE A 31 -5.18 6.21 56.59
N ILE A 32 -4.39 5.15 56.82
CA ILE A 32 -4.14 3.87 56.06
C ILE A 32 -3.41 3.90 54.69
N GLY A 33 -2.24 3.24 54.66
CA GLY A 33 -1.56 2.77 53.46
C GLY A 33 -1.92 1.33 53.11
N GLU A 34 -1.92 1.03 51.81
CA GLU A 34 -1.88 -0.33 51.28
C GLU A 34 -0.70 -0.43 50.31
N ASP A 35 0.08 -1.49 50.50
CA ASP A 35 1.36 -1.77 49.90
C ASP A 35 1.25 -2.22 48.42
N ASP A 36 2.06 -1.62 47.55
CA ASP A 36 2.35 -2.10 46.20
C ASP A 36 3.48 -3.15 46.26
N GLU A 37 3.14 -4.44 46.23
CA GLU A 37 4.12 -5.52 46.05
C GLU A 37 4.43 -5.72 44.56
N ALA A 38 5.64 -5.32 44.16
CA ALA A 38 6.27 -5.62 42.88
C ALA A 38 6.87 -7.04 42.92
N PHE A 39 6.42 -7.92 42.02
CA PHE A 39 6.94 -9.28 41.87
C PHE A 39 7.93 -9.34 40.70
N ASP A 40 9.22 -9.20 41.01
CA ASP A 40 10.34 -9.51 40.10
C ASP A 40 10.76 -10.98 40.33
N GLU A 41 10.58 -11.84 39.33
CA GLU A 41 11.14 -13.20 39.35
C GLU A 41 12.17 -13.33 38.22
N TYR A 42 13.44 -13.31 38.63
CA TYR A 42 14.58 -13.80 37.85
C TYR A 42 14.81 -15.26 38.25
N ASP A 43 14.80 -16.19 37.29
CA ASP A 43 15.18 -17.58 37.54
C ASP A 43 16.43 -17.95 36.73
N GLU A 44 17.50 -18.23 37.46
CA GLU A 44 18.79 -18.75 37.00
C GLU A 44 18.78 -20.28 37.15
N PHE A 45 18.89 -21.02 36.04
CA PHE A 45 18.87 -22.48 36.04
C PHE A 45 20.29 -23.03 36.10
N ASP A 46 20.69 -23.55 37.27
CA ASP A 46 21.93 -24.28 37.47
C ASP A 46 21.67 -25.80 37.47
N SER A 47 22.34 -26.52 36.56
CA SER A 47 22.15 -27.94 36.33
C SER A 47 23.12 -28.77 37.17
N ASN A 48 22.63 -29.59 38.10
CA ASN A 48 23.44 -30.66 38.67
C ASN A 48 22.66 -31.94 38.99
N ASN A 49 23.43 -33.02 38.94
CA ASN A 49 23.11 -34.41 38.66
C ASN A 49 22.44 -35.19 39.82
N VAL A 50 21.74 -36.24 39.42
CA VAL A 50 20.97 -37.23 40.19
C VAL A 50 21.83 -38.00 41.20
N THR A 51 21.31 -38.24 42.41
CA THR A 51 21.34 -39.55 43.11
C THR A 51 20.45 -39.61 44.37
N SER A 52 19.42 -40.46 44.28
CA SER A 52 18.84 -41.40 45.26
C SER A 52 18.34 -40.97 46.68
N VAL A 53 17.13 -41.50 46.95
CA VAL A 53 16.51 -41.89 48.24
C VAL A 53 15.82 -40.80 49.09
N GLY A 54 14.50 -40.97 49.24
CA GLY A 54 13.72 -40.38 50.33
C GLY A 54 12.30 -39.99 49.92
N GLY A 55 11.33 -40.88 50.18
CA GLY A 55 9.92 -40.62 49.91
C GLY A 55 9.42 -39.35 50.60
N ARG A 56 9.14 -38.31 49.81
CA ARG A 56 8.31 -37.17 50.20
C ARG A 56 7.13 -37.12 49.22
N LYS A 57 5.93 -37.36 49.74
CA LYS A 57 4.66 -37.05 49.07
C LYS A 57 4.57 -35.52 48.90
N GLY A 58 5.20 -35.00 47.85
CA GLY A 58 4.94 -33.66 47.36
C GLY A 58 3.60 -33.65 46.65
N LYS A 59 2.58 -33.09 47.29
CA LYS A 59 1.34 -32.71 46.61
C LYS A 59 1.69 -31.57 45.64
N ILE A 60 1.83 -31.87 44.35
CA ILE A 60 1.79 -30.85 43.29
C ILE A 60 0.39 -30.28 43.31
N LEU A 61 0.23 -29.07 43.87
CA LEU A 61 -1.06 -28.46 44.14
C LEU A 61 -1.29 -27.21 43.28
N PHE A 62 -1.20 -27.31 41.94
CA PHE A 62 -1.80 -26.31 41.03
C PHE A 62 -2.18 -26.93 39.67
N PRO A 63 -3.38 -27.54 39.52
CA PRO A 63 -3.83 -28.05 38.23
C PRO A 63 -4.46 -26.97 37.33
N PHE A 64 -4.23 -25.67 37.58
CA PHE A 64 -5.00 -24.58 36.95
C PHE A 64 -4.18 -23.49 36.27
N VAL A 65 -2.98 -23.78 35.76
CA VAL A 65 -2.38 -22.90 34.74
C VAL A 65 -3.10 -23.18 33.41
N SER A 66 -4.31 -22.64 33.28
CA SER A 66 -5.04 -22.62 32.02
C SER A 66 -4.37 -21.58 31.12
N ILE A 67 -3.45 -22.02 30.26
CA ILE A 67 -2.93 -21.19 29.17
C ILE A 67 -4.10 -20.86 28.25
N VAL A 68 -4.62 -19.64 28.38
CA VAL A 68 -5.70 -19.14 27.50
C VAL A 68 -5.11 -18.99 26.11
N ARG A 69 -5.53 -19.87 25.19
CA ARG A 69 -5.29 -19.72 23.75
C ARG A 69 -6.55 -19.16 23.12
N PHE A 70 -6.40 -18.09 22.36
CA PHE A 70 -7.46 -17.52 21.54
C PHE A 70 -6.97 -17.44 20.10
N ALA A 71 -7.89 -17.43 19.13
CA ALA A 71 -7.54 -17.34 17.73
C ALA A 71 -6.94 -15.95 17.43
N ASN A 72 -5.90 -15.92 16.59
CA ASN A 72 -5.30 -14.68 16.11
C ASN A 72 -6.26 -14.01 15.13
N THR A 73 -7.07 -13.08 15.62
CA THR A 73 -8.01 -12.31 14.79
C THR A 73 -7.48 -10.91 14.53
N GLU A 74 -7.89 -10.31 13.43
CA GLU A 74 -7.62 -8.89 13.16
C GLU A 74 -8.30 -8.00 14.22
N CYS A 75 -7.63 -6.92 14.60
CA CYS A 75 -8.14 -5.91 15.52
C CYS A 75 -7.82 -4.51 14.99
N SER A 76 -8.77 -3.60 15.06
CA SER A 76 -8.59 -2.22 14.64
C SER A 76 -7.92 -1.39 15.72
N THR A 77 -7.06 -0.45 15.32
CA THR A 77 -6.44 0.52 16.21
C THR A 77 -7.02 1.91 15.99
N ALA A 78 -6.83 2.81 16.96
CA ALA A 78 -7.27 4.22 16.83
C ALA A 78 -6.61 4.97 15.67
N ASN A 79 -5.45 4.50 15.20
CA ASN A 79 -4.64 5.15 14.15
C ASN A 79 -4.86 4.54 12.76
N SER A 80 -6.03 3.97 12.47
CA SER A 80 -6.38 3.35 11.18
C SER A 80 -5.44 2.21 10.70
N MET A 81 -4.58 1.70 11.57
CA MET A 81 -3.81 0.48 11.35
C MET A 81 -4.58 -0.72 11.91
N ASN A 82 -4.41 -1.88 11.30
CA ASN A 82 -4.99 -3.13 11.74
C ASN A 82 -3.92 -4.01 12.36
N GLY A 83 -4.06 -4.28 13.66
CA GLY A 83 -3.20 -5.20 14.38
C GLY A 83 -3.72 -6.64 14.33
N THR A 84 -2.94 -7.51 14.94
CA THR A 84 -3.31 -8.89 15.22
C THR A 84 -3.55 -9.03 16.71
N CYS A 85 -4.65 -9.67 17.10
CA CYS A 85 -4.94 -9.95 18.50
C CYS A 85 -4.00 -11.04 19.02
N LEU A 86 -3.04 -10.68 19.87
CA LEU A 86 -2.01 -11.59 20.40
C LEU A 86 -1.92 -11.52 21.93
N ALA A 87 -1.26 -12.49 22.54
CA ALA A 87 -0.91 -12.38 23.96
C ALA A 87 0.12 -11.26 24.16
N ARG A 88 0.13 -10.61 25.34
CA ARG A 88 1.06 -9.49 25.63
C ARG A 88 2.53 -9.89 25.40
N ARG A 89 2.93 -11.05 25.93
CA ARG A 89 4.28 -11.60 25.78
C ARG A 89 4.62 -11.90 24.33
N GLU A 90 3.68 -12.45 23.57
CA GLU A 90 3.87 -12.74 22.15
C GLU A 90 4.07 -11.46 21.33
N CYS A 91 3.26 -10.43 21.56
CA CYS A 91 3.44 -9.13 20.91
C CYS A 91 4.82 -8.52 21.22
N ASN A 92 5.25 -8.56 22.48
CA ASN A 92 6.56 -8.06 22.89
C ASN A 92 7.70 -8.86 22.24
N ASN A 93 7.59 -10.19 22.15
CA ASN A 93 8.58 -11.04 21.51
C ASN A 93 8.71 -10.76 20.01
N LEU A 94 7.63 -10.29 19.38
CA LEU A 94 7.63 -9.86 17.99
C LEU A 94 8.09 -8.41 17.82
N ASN A 95 8.57 -7.72 18.86
CA ASN A 95 8.85 -6.29 18.84
C ASN A 95 7.70 -5.49 18.19
N GLY A 96 6.47 -5.86 18.56
CA GLY A 96 5.25 -5.21 18.12
C GLY A 96 4.78 -4.18 19.14
N THR A 97 3.96 -3.24 18.67
CA THR A 97 3.39 -2.18 19.51
C THR A 97 1.98 -2.56 19.93
N ILE A 98 1.73 -2.52 21.24
CA ILE A 98 0.39 -2.75 21.81
C ILE A 98 -0.41 -1.45 21.71
N THR A 99 -1.51 -1.49 20.98
CA THR A 99 -2.35 -0.31 20.67
C THR A 99 -3.77 -0.41 21.24
N GLY A 100 -4.12 -1.55 21.82
CA GLY A 100 -5.45 -1.78 22.38
C GLY A 100 -5.60 -3.16 23.03
N THR A 101 -6.83 -3.48 23.44
CA THR A 101 -7.19 -4.80 23.98
C THR A 101 -8.19 -5.49 23.05
N CYS A 102 -8.15 -6.81 23.02
CA CYS A 102 -9.01 -7.64 22.17
C CYS A 102 -9.35 -8.95 22.89
N ALA A 103 -10.18 -9.81 22.29
CA ALA A 103 -10.63 -11.08 22.87
C ALA A 103 -11.12 -10.93 24.33
N THR A 104 -12.17 -10.12 24.55
CA THR A 104 -12.72 -9.80 25.89
C THR A 104 -11.64 -9.40 26.92
N ARG A 105 -10.72 -8.52 26.51
CA ARG A 105 -9.59 -7.98 27.30
C ARG A 105 -8.47 -8.98 27.64
N ARG A 106 -8.55 -10.21 27.15
CA ARG A 106 -7.52 -11.25 27.34
C ARG A 106 -6.35 -11.10 26.37
N GLY A 107 -6.60 -10.54 25.18
CA GLY A 107 -5.58 -10.24 24.18
C GLY A 107 -5.16 -8.78 24.15
N ARG A 108 -4.09 -8.49 23.40
CA ARG A 108 -3.60 -7.17 23.06
C ARG A 108 -3.59 -7.01 21.55
N CYS A 109 -4.04 -5.85 21.08
CA CYS A 109 -3.97 -5.54 19.66
C CYS A 109 -2.52 -5.17 19.31
N CYS A 110 -1.84 -6.05 18.61
CA CYS A 110 -0.42 -5.95 18.32
C CYS A 110 -0.20 -5.48 16.88
N VAL A 111 0.52 -4.37 16.69
CA VAL A 111 0.92 -3.88 15.38
C VAL A 111 2.42 -4.11 15.22
N VAL A 112 2.81 -4.90 14.22
CA VAL A 112 4.21 -5.13 13.91
C VAL A 112 4.61 -4.19 12.78
N SER A 113 5.45 -3.22 13.10
CA SER A 113 5.99 -2.26 12.12
C SER A 113 7.50 -2.39 12.01
N ARG A 114 8.02 -2.19 10.81
CA ARG A 114 9.42 -2.33 10.43
C ARG A 114 9.80 -1.25 9.42
N THR A 115 11.09 -0.96 9.36
CA THR A 115 11.67 0.03 8.44
C THR A 115 12.81 -0.58 7.62
N CYS A 116 13.59 0.26 6.95
CA CYS A 116 14.66 -0.15 6.03
C CYS A 116 15.67 -1.13 6.63
N GLY A 117 16.15 -2.05 5.79
CA GLY A 117 17.22 -2.99 6.12
C GLY A 117 16.78 -4.14 7.05
N THR A 118 15.47 -4.35 7.20
CA THR A 118 14.94 -5.39 8.09
C THR A 118 14.40 -6.58 7.31
N THR A 119 14.29 -7.70 8.03
CA THR A 119 13.69 -8.94 7.56
C THR A 119 12.51 -9.27 8.47
N THR A 120 11.41 -9.74 7.89
CA THR A 120 10.23 -10.20 8.63
C THR A 120 9.77 -11.56 8.13
N ASN A 121 9.33 -12.41 9.04
CA ASN A 121 8.53 -13.60 8.77
C ASN A 121 7.15 -13.51 9.43
N VAL A 122 6.79 -12.33 9.95
CA VAL A 122 5.55 -12.12 10.69
C VAL A 122 4.45 -11.70 9.72
N ASN A 123 3.32 -12.39 9.75
CA ASN A 123 2.16 -12.00 8.96
C ASN A 123 1.60 -10.65 9.45
N ASN A 124 1.03 -9.85 8.56
CA ASN A 124 0.48 -8.54 8.85
C ASN A 124 1.54 -7.55 9.38
N THR A 125 2.68 -7.47 8.68
CA THR A 125 3.76 -6.51 8.99
C THR A 125 3.57 -5.22 8.21
N TYR A 126 3.77 -4.07 8.87
CA TYR A 126 3.85 -2.77 8.23
C TYR A 126 5.30 -2.43 7.88
N PHE A 127 5.54 -1.99 6.64
CA PHE A 127 6.81 -1.48 6.16
C PHE A 127 6.69 0.02 5.89
N SER A 128 7.31 0.83 6.72
CA SER A 128 7.19 2.29 6.66
C SER A 128 8.51 2.99 6.42
N SER A 129 8.43 4.17 5.78
CA SER A 129 9.58 5.04 5.59
C SER A 129 10.20 5.46 6.93
N PRO A 130 11.53 5.70 6.99
CA PRO A 130 12.15 6.26 8.17
C PRO A 130 11.46 7.57 8.57
N GLY A 131 11.00 7.66 9.82
CA GLY A 131 10.30 8.84 10.33
C GLY A 131 8.83 8.99 9.90
N TYR A 132 8.21 7.98 9.25
CA TYR A 132 6.78 7.99 8.94
C TYR A 132 5.93 8.34 10.19
N PRO A 133 4.93 9.24 10.08
CA PRO A 133 4.29 9.75 8.86
C PRO A 133 4.95 10.97 8.21
N ALA A 134 6.07 11.48 8.75
CA ALA A 134 6.78 12.62 8.18
C ALA A 134 7.40 12.27 6.81
N ALA A 135 7.66 13.30 6.01
CA ALA A 135 8.28 13.14 4.71
C ALA A 135 9.73 12.63 4.82
N TYR A 136 10.05 11.64 4.02
CA TYR A 136 11.38 11.08 3.83
C TYR A 136 12.11 11.84 2.71
N ALA A 137 13.26 12.43 3.04
CA ALA A 137 14.01 13.28 2.11
C ALA A 137 14.67 12.50 0.94
N GLY A 138 14.79 11.17 1.05
CA GLY A 138 15.60 10.32 0.17
C GLY A 138 16.85 9.79 0.88
N GLY A 139 17.61 8.94 0.20
CA GLY A 139 18.82 8.35 0.76
C GLY A 139 19.25 7.05 0.06
N PRO A 140 20.00 6.19 0.77
CA PRO A 140 20.26 4.83 0.33
C PRO A 140 18.95 4.06 0.07
N ALA A 141 18.98 3.10 -0.85
CA ALA A 141 17.82 2.26 -1.14
C ALA A 141 17.33 1.55 0.14
N CYS A 142 16.03 1.63 0.38
CA CYS A 142 15.37 1.09 1.55
C CYS A 142 14.79 -0.29 1.22
N SER A 143 15.38 -1.35 1.78
CA SER A 143 14.95 -2.73 1.53
C SER A 143 14.17 -3.34 2.69
N MET A 144 13.29 -4.28 2.36
CA MET A 144 12.56 -5.16 3.28
C MET A 144 12.57 -6.58 2.71
N ILE A 145 12.98 -7.56 3.51
CA ILE A 145 12.96 -8.98 3.12
C ILE A 145 11.82 -9.69 3.83
N VAL A 146 10.94 -10.34 3.08
CA VAL A 146 9.78 -11.05 3.59
C VAL A 146 9.96 -12.55 3.40
N ASN A 147 10.13 -13.26 4.51
CA ASN A 147 10.12 -14.70 4.56
C ASN A 147 8.70 -15.21 4.83
N ARG A 148 8.39 -16.39 4.31
CA ARG A 148 7.13 -17.08 4.61
C ARG A 148 7.05 -17.36 6.11
N CYS A 149 5.89 -17.08 6.71
CA CYS A 149 5.65 -17.34 8.13
C CYS A 149 5.52 -18.85 8.41
N ASN A 150 5.08 -19.63 7.43
CA ASN A 150 5.06 -21.10 7.45
C ASN A 150 4.95 -21.66 6.01
N ALA A 151 5.03 -22.99 5.88
CA ALA A 151 5.00 -23.70 4.61
C ALA A 151 3.64 -23.72 3.88
N ASN A 152 2.56 -23.20 4.49
CA ASN A 152 1.23 -23.13 3.90
C ASN A 152 0.91 -21.74 3.29
N VAL A 153 1.85 -20.78 3.32
CA VAL A 153 1.67 -19.46 2.70
C VAL A 153 2.01 -19.53 1.21
N CYS A 154 1.09 -19.20 0.30
CA CYS A 154 1.37 -19.23 -1.12
C CYS A 154 1.67 -17.85 -1.72
N GLN A 155 1.07 -16.80 -1.16
CA GLN A 155 1.05 -15.49 -1.80
C GLN A 155 1.26 -14.37 -0.78
N LEU A 156 1.98 -13.33 -1.18
CA LEU A 156 2.12 -12.08 -0.45
C LEU A 156 1.22 -11.03 -1.10
N ARG A 157 0.24 -10.55 -0.34
CA ARG A 157 -0.55 -9.36 -0.67
C ARG A 157 0.17 -8.14 -0.09
N ILE A 158 0.43 -7.16 -0.94
CA ILE A 158 1.14 -5.93 -0.61
C ILE A 158 0.15 -4.78 -0.82
N ASP A 159 -0.36 -4.20 0.26
CA ASP A 159 -1.25 -3.04 0.20
C ASP A 159 -0.43 -1.76 0.39
N PHE A 160 -0.51 -0.86 -0.59
CA PHE A 160 0.10 0.46 -0.51
C PHE A 160 -0.86 1.42 0.20
N LEU A 161 -0.94 1.37 1.53
CA LEU A 161 -1.88 2.21 2.29
C LEU A 161 -1.58 3.69 2.15
N ASP A 162 -0.30 4.01 1.99
CA ASP A 162 0.25 5.34 1.74
C ASP A 162 1.54 5.08 0.96
N LEU A 163 1.64 5.51 -0.29
CA LEU A 163 2.88 5.36 -1.07
C LEU A 163 2.96 6.48 -2.08
N VAL A 164 3.68 7.52 -1.68
CA VAL A 164 3.91 8.71 -2.51
C VAL A 164 5.40 8.80 -2.78
N LEU A 165 5.78 8.54 -4.03
CA LEU A 165 7.12 8.71 -4.58
C LEU A 165 7.08 9.81 -5.66
N ALA A 166 8.26 10.26 -6.11
CA ALA A 166 8.32 11.14 -7.28
C ALA A 166 7.59 10.50 -8.46
N GLN A 167 6.92 11.34 -9.25
CA GLN A 167 6.28 10.92 -10.51
C GLN A 167 7.33 10.30 -11.44
N PRO A 168 6.93 9.45 -12.40
CA PRO A 168 7.81 9.11 -13.51
C PRO A 168 8.31 10.37 -14.21
N ASP A 169 9.38 10.26 -14.99
CA ASP A 169 9.77 11.35 -15.89
C ASP A 169 8.65 11.62 -16.92
N GLY A 170 8.81 12.68 -17.73
CA GLY A 170 7.77 13.04 -18.67
C GLY A 170 7.48 11.98 -19.74
N ASP A 171 8.38 11.00 -19.90
CA ASP A 171 8.25 9.85 -20.80
C ASP A 171 7.83 8.58 -20.04
N GLY A 172 7.30 8.70 -18.81
CA GLY A 172 6.71 7.59 -18.06
C GLY A 172 7.72 6.66 -17.35
N ASN A 173 9.01 6.95 -17.36
CA ASN A 173 10.03 6.10 -16.74
C ASN A 173 10.23 6.42 -15.25
N CYS A 174 10.29 5.38 -14.42
CA CYS A 174 10.52 5.47 -12.98
C CYS A 174 12.01 5.66 -12.61
N VAL A 175 12.61 6.77 -13.05
CA VAL A 175 14.06 7.04 -12.91
C VAL A 175 14.45 7.74 -11.61
N THR A 176 13.62 8.66 -11.11
CA THR A 176 13.94 9.46 -9.91
C THR A 176 13.77 8.64 -8.64
N ASP A 177 12.58 8.07 -8.47
CA ASP A 177 12.23 7.19 -7.39
C ASP A 177 11.54 5.94 -7.96
N SER A 178 11.66 4.82 -7.26
CA SER A 178 10.97 3.60 -7.66
C SER A 178 10.75 2.64 -6.49
N ILE A 179 9.77 1.76 -6.66
CA ILE A 179 9.60 0.56 -5.86
C ILE A 179 9.75 -0.65 -6.79
N SER A 180 10.54 -1.63 -6.33
CA SER A 180 10.73 -2.91 -7.01
C SER A 180 10.46 -4.06 -6.05
N VAL A 181 9.91 -5.16 -6.56
CA VAL A 181 9.61 -6.37 -5.80
C VAL A 181 10.18 -7.57 -6.55
N THR A 182 11.02 -8.35 -5.88
CA THR A 182 11.78 -9.46 -6.47
C THR A 182 11.75 -10.70 -5.58
N GLY A 183 12.21 -11.85 -6.09
CA GLY A 183 12.29 -13.12 -5.34
C GLY A 183 11.01 -13.95 -5.33
N GLY A 184 9.89 -13.38 -5.76
CA GLY A 184 8.64 -14.11 -6.02
C GLY A 184 8.62 -14.81 -7.39
N ASN A 185 7.57 -15.59 -7.63
CA ASN A 185 7.26 -16.18 -8.94
C ASN A 185 6.49 -15.19 -9.84
N THR A 186 5.84 -14.18 -9.25
CA THR A 186 5.21 -13.08 -9.99
C THR A 186 6.27 -12.05 -10.40
N ILE A 187 6.28 -11.68 -11.68
CA ILE A 187 7.09 -10.58 -12.19
C ILE A 187 6.37 -9.27 -11.87
N VAL A 188 6.96 -8.44 -11.03
CA VAL A 188 6.45 -7.11 -10.71
C VAL A 188 7.28 -6.08 -11.50
N PRO A 189 6.65 -5.25 -12.35
CA PRO A 189 7.36 -4.19 -13.06
C PRO A 189 7.86 -3.13 -12.07
N LEU A 190 8.78 -2.28 -12.52
CA LEU A 190 9.22 -1.14 -11.74
C LEU A 190 8.07 -0.13 -11.64
N LEU A 191 7.71 0.28 -10.42
CA LEU A 191 6.60 1.22 -10.18
C LEU A 191 7.12 2.50 -9.50
N CYS A 192 6.41 3.61 -9.67
CA CYS A 192 6.70 4.91 -9.05
C CYS A 192 5.45 5.79 -8.99
N GLY A 193 5.61 7.04 -8.55
CA GLY A 193 4.53 8.00 -8.41
C GLY A 193 3.65 7.74 -7.18
N ASP A 194 2.35 8.01 -7.32
CA ASP A 194 1.37 7.83 -6.25
C ASP A 194 0.62 6.51 -6.43
N LEU A 195 0.89 5.57 -5.54
CA LEU A 195 0.30 4.23 -5.54
C LEU A 195 -0.64 4.03 -4.34
N THR A 196 -1.02 5.12 -3.67
CA THR A 196 -1.85 5.07 -2.47
C THR A 196 -3.20 4.41 -2.75
N GLY A 197 -3.57 3.46 -1.89
CA GLY A 197 -4.78 2.66 -2.01
C GLY A 197 -4.70 1.50 -3.00
N GLN A 198 -3.58 1.34 -3.73
CA GLN A 198 -3.41 0.23 -4.67
C GLN A 198 -2.85 -1.00 -3.97
N THR A 199 -3.02 -2.17 -4.59
CA THR A 199 -2.60 -3.47 -4.02
C THR A 199 -2.01 -4.35 -5.11
N ILE A 200 -0.90 -5.02 -4.78
CA ILE A 200 -0.31 -6.04 -5.65
C ILE A 200 -0.22 -7.39 -4.96
N PHE A 201 -0.27 -8.45 -5.76
CA PHE A 201 -0.18 -9.84 -5.31
C PHE A 201 1.04 -10.52 -5.91
N VAL A 202 1.87 -11.11 -5.05
CA VAL A 202 3.14 -11.72 -5.43
C VAL A 202 3.20 -13.14 -4.88
N ASP A 203 3.27 -14.12 -5.78
CA ASP A 203 3.38 -15.52 -5.39
C ASP A 203 4.80 -15.82 -4.88
N PHE A 204 4.90 -16.58 -3.79
CA PHE A 204 6.20 -17.06 -3.31
C PHE A 204 6.76 -18.13 -4.25
N ASN A 205 8.04 -18.07 -4.57
CA ASN A 205 8.75 -19.12 -5.30
C ASN A 205 9.39 -20.11 -4.32
N GLY A 206 8.61 -21.10 -3.88
CA GLY A 206 9.04 -22.08 -2.89
C GLY A 206 9.32 -21.41 -1.52
N ASN A 207 10.57 -21.51 -1.03
CA ASN A 207 11.01 -20.86 0.21
C ASN A 207 11.84 -19.60 -0.04
N THR A 208 11.91 -19.13 -1.29
CA THR A 208 12.63 -17.90 -1.64
C THR A 208 11.92 -16.70 -1.01
N ALA A 209 12.68 -15.85 -0.33
CA ALA A 209 12.15 -14.63 0.27
C ALA A 209 11.78 -13.61 -0.80
N ILE A 210 10.68 -12.88 -0.58
CA ILE A 210 10.32 -11.73 -1.42
C ILE A 210 11.05 -10.50 -0.88
N THR A 211 11.78 -9.81 -1.76
CA THR A 211 12.50 -8.59 -1.41
C THR A 211 11.81 -7.38 -2.03
N ILE A 212 11.44 -6.42 -1.19
CA ILE A 212 10.85 -5.15 -1.59
C ILE A 212 11.93 -4.08 -1.41
N VAL A 213 12.20 -3.30 -2.46
CA VAL A 213 13.19 -2.22 -2.44
C VAL A 213 12.54 -0.93 -2.90
N VAL A 214 12.60 0.10 -2.06
CA VAL A 214 12.23 1.48 -2.40
C VAL A 214 13.51 2.28 -2.61
N SER A 215 13.72 2.75 -3.83
CA SER A 215 14.82 3.64 -4.21
C SER A 215 14.30 5.07 -4.24
N ALA A 216 14.89 5.95 -3.43
CA ALA A 216 14.47 7.33 -3.28
C ALA A 216 15.70 8.24 -3.27
N THR A 217 15.93 9.00 -4.33
CA THR A 217 17.17 9.77 -4.49
C THR A 217 17.21 11.03 -3.61
N LEU A 218 18.38 11.38 -3.09
CA LEU A 218 18.64 12.69 -2.46
C LEU A 218 18.82 13.82 -3.48
N ALA A 219 19.00 13.50 -4.77
CA ALA A 219 19.21 14.50 -5.82
C ALA A 219 17.96 15.35 -6.11
N THR A 220 16.79 14.88 -5.68
CA THR A 220 15.51 15.55 -5.92
C THR A 220 14.78 15.74 -4.60
N THR A 221 14.42 16.99 -4.29
CA THR A 221 13.60 17.32 -3.12
C THR A 221 12.14 16.97 -3.39
N PHE A 222 11.64 15.94 -2.72
CA PHE A 222 10.25 15.50 -2.83
C PHE A 222 9.76 14.97 -1.48
N ALA A 223 8.49 15.19 -1.16
CA ALA A 223 7.90 14.81 0.12
C ALA A 223 7.48 13.32 0.12
N ARG A 224 8.46 12.43 -0.03
CA ARG A 224 8.24 10.99 -0.14
C ARG A 224 7.69 10.45 1.17
N ARG A 225 6.83 9.45 1.12
CA ARG A 225 6.41 8.71 2.32
C ARG A 225 5.78 7.41 1.90
N TRP A 226 5.97 6.38 2.72
CA TRP A 226 5.26 5.13 2.53
C TRP A 226 4.91 4.44 3.83
N ASN A 227 3.78 3.75 3.79
CA ASN A 227 3.30 2.80 4.77
C ASN A 227 2.63 1.65 4.01
N ILE A 228 3.34 0.52 3.93
CA ILE A 228 2.98 -0.63 3.12
C ILE A 228 2.59 -1.77 4.05
N ARG A 229 1.41 -2.36 3.86
CA ARG A 229 0.95 -3.51 4.65
C ARG A 229 1.26 -4.80 3.91
N LEU A 230 1.95 -5.71 4.59
CA LEU A 230 2.40 -6.99 4.06
C LEU A 230 1.59 -8.12 4.68
N VAL A 231 0.69 -8.71 3.90
CA VAL A 231 -0.22 -9.78 4.32
C VAL A 231 0.13 -11.07 3.59
N GLN A 232 0.53 -12.07 4.35
CA GLN A 232 0.82 -13.41 3.86
C GLN A 232 -0.47 -14.23 3.82
N LEU A 233 -0.84 -14.68 2.61
CA LEU A 233 -2.03 -15.44 2.34
C LEU A 233 -1.71 -16.94 2.28
N GLY A 234 -2.47 -17.72 3.06
CA GLY A 234 -2.45 -19.18 2.98
C GLY A 234 -2.90 -19.67 1.60
N CYS A 235 -2.40 -20.83 1.18
CA CYS A 235 -2.78 -21.47 -0.08
C CYS A 235 -4.27 -21.84 -0.14
N ASP A 236 -4.92 -21.97 1.01
CA ASP A 236 -6.35 -22.23 1.20
C ASP A 236 -7.18 -20.95 1.38
N CYS A 237 -6.56 -19.76 1.31
CA CYS A 237 -7.25 -18.50 1.50
C CYS A 237 -8.18 -18.18 0.31
N PRO A 238 -9.49 -17.95 0.53
CA PRO A 238 -10.40 -17.54 -0.55
C PRO A 238 -10.07 -16.17 -1.17
N GLY A 239 -9.20 -15.39 -0.50
CA GLY A 239 -8.71 -14.10 -0.95
C GLY A 239 -7.44 -14.15 -1.79
N ILE A 240 -6.96 -15.35 -2.16
CA ILE A 240 -5.80 -15.49 -3.05
C ILE A 240 -6.14 -14.98 -4.46
N ALA A 241 -5.27 -14.16 -5.02
CA ALA A 241 -5.35 -13.78 -6.43
C ALA A 241 -4.95 -14.98 -7.30
N PRO A 242 -5.61 -15.21 -8.45
CA PRO A 242 -5.18 -16.24 -9.38
C PRO A 242 -3.74 -15.98 -9.85
N ASN A 243 -2.99 -17.05 -10.13
CA ASN A 243 -1.62 -16.93 -10.63
C ASN A 243 -1.60 -16.12 -11.95
N GLY A 244 -0.64 -15.19 -12.06
CA GLY A 244 -0.51 -14.28 -13.20
C GLY A 244 -1.28 -12.95 -13.07
N CYS A 245 -2.12 -12.79 -12.04
CA CYS A 245 -2.81 -11.53 -11.74
C CYS A 245 -1.96 -10.68 -10.79
N LEU A 246 -1.53 -9.50 -11.23
CA LEU A 246 -0.76 -8.58 -10.39
C LEU A 246 -1.69 -7.73 -9.51
N GLN A 247 -2.84 -7.31 -10.03
CA GLN A 247 -3.92 -6.71 -9.23
C GLN A 247 -5.11 -7.67 -9.17
N TYR A 248 -5.81 -7.67 -8.04
CA TYR A 248 -6.98 -8.51 -7.83
C TYR A 248 -8.08 -7.74 -7.08
N TYR A 249 -9.27 -7.74 -7.67
CA TYR A 249 -10.44 -7.04 -7.15
C TYR A 249 -11.55 -8.05 -6.82
N THR A 250 -12.39 -7.69 -5.88
CA THR A 250 -13.52 -8.51 -5.41
C THR A 250 -14.78 -7.67 -5.31
N GLY A 251 -15.95 -8.32 -5.29
CA GLY A 251 -17.23 -7.64 -5.19
C GLY A 251 -17.91 -7.49 -6.56
N ILE A 252 -19.19 -7.12 -6.50
CA ILE A 252 -20.05 -7.01 -7.68
C ILE A 252 -19.72 -5.75 -8.47
N THR A 253 -19.30 -4.68 -7.79
CA THR A 253 -18.93 -3.39 -8.39
C THR A 253 -17.62 -2.90 -7.82
N GLY A 254 -16.84 -2.17 -8.61
CA GLY A 254 -15.66 -1.47 -8.12
C GLY A 254 -15.02 -0.62 -9.20
N THR A 255 -13.87 -0.04 -8.87
CA THR A 255 -13.06 0.75 -9.79
C THR A 255 -11.66 0.15 -9.87
N ILE A 256 -11.18 -0.04 -11.09
CA ILE A 256 -9.84 -0.54 -11.40
C ILE A 256 -9.02 0.66 -11.88
N ASN A 257 -7.86 0.85 -11.27
CA ASN A 257 -6.93 1.90 -11.65
C ASN A 257 -5.63 1.30 -12.17
N SER A 258 -5.07 1.88 -13.24
CA SER A 258 -3.67 1.67 -13.59
C SER A 258 -2.76 2.16 -12.45
N PHE A 259 -1.54 1.61 -12.40
CA PHE A 259 -0.51 2.15 -11.50
C PHE A 259 -0.27 3.65 -11.78
N ASN A 260 -0.07 4.42 -10.72
CA ASN A 260 0.10 5.89 -10.74
C ASN A 260 -1.07 6.70 -11.35
N TYR A 261 -2.26 6.12 -11.50
CA TYR A 261 -3.44 6.90 -11.90
C TYR A 261 -3.72 8.02 -10.87
N GLY A 262 -3.98 9.23 -11.35
CA GLY A 262 -4.25 10.39 -10.51
C GLY A 262 -4.88 11.55 -11.26
N THR A 263 -5.38 12.55 -10.53
CA THR A 263 -6.20 13.64 -11.08
C THR A 263 -5.40 14.86 -11.57
N ALA A 264 -4.15 15.00 -11.14
CA ALA A 264 -3.25 16.08 -11.56
C ALA A 264 -2.35 15.62 -12.72
N ALA A 265 -2.01 16.50 -13.66
CA ALA A 265 -1.04 16.18 -14.72
C ALA A 265 0.36 15.92 -14.14
N ASN A 266 1.21 15.20 -14.88
CA ASN A 266 2.64 15.13 -14.56
C ASN A 266 3.31 16.43 -15.04
N THR A 267 3.84 17.21 -14.10
CA THR A 267 4.46 18.50 -14.39
C THR A 267 5.87 18.39 -14.96
N VAL A 268 6.46 17.19 -14.95
CA VAL A 268 7.75 16.93 -15.59
C VAL A 268 7.53 16.88 -17.10
N LEU A 269 8.30 17.66 -17.86
CA LEU A 269 8.21 17.67 -19.32
C LEU A 269 8.82 16.39 -19.89
N SER A 270 8.22 15.89 -20.98
CA SER A 270 8.73 14.76 -21.76
C SER A 270 9.98 15.16 -22.55
N ALA A 271 10.67 14.18 -23.16
CA ALA A 271 11.79 14.46 -24.06
C ALA A 271 11.40 15.33 -25.27
N SER A 272 10.11 15.36 -25.64
CA SER A 272 9.57 16.22 -26.68
C SER A 272 9.14 17.62 -26.20
N LEU A 273 9.46 17.99 -24.94
CA LEU A 273 9.13 19.28 -24.33
C LEU A 273 7.62 19.57 -24.21
N VAL A 274 6.80 18.52 -24.11
CA VAL A 274 5.36 18.62 -23.84
C VAL A 274 5.05 18.12 -22.43
N THR A 275 3.81 18.30 -21.98
CA THR A 275 3.38 17.83 -20.65
C THR A 275 3.59 16.33 -20.53
N GLY A 276 4.18 15.91 -19.41
CA GLY A 276 4.53 14.51 -19.18
C GLY A 276 3.32 13.60 -18.96
N THR A 277 3.51 12.32 -19.26
CA THR A 277 2.53 11.27 -18.94
C THR A 277 2.60 10.88 -17.46
N ARG A 278 1.48 10.45 -16.88
CA ARG A 278 1.46 9.72 -15.60
C ARG A 278 1.54 8.21 -15.80
N GLN A 279 1.22 7.76 -17.00
CA GLN A 279 1.29 6.36 -17.38
C GLN A 279 2.72 5.87 -17.21
N ILE A 280 2.88 4.70 -16.59
CA ILE A 280 4.17 4.07 -16.47
C ILE A 280 4.38 3.23 -17.73
N VAL A 281 5.54 3.38 -18.34
CA VAL A 281 5.93 2.66 -19.57
C VAL A 281 6.30 1.19 -19.31
N ASN A 282 6.30 0.40 -20.38
CA ASN A 282 6.77 -0.99 -20.40
C ASN A 282 6.05 -1.92 -19.41
N LEU A 283 4.76 -1.68 -19.16
CA LEU A 283 3.94 -2.55 -18.33
C LEU A 283 3.30 -3.66 -19.17
N ASN A 284 3.28 -4.87 -18.61
CA ASN A 284 2.55 -6.00 -19.17
C ASN A 284 2.06 -6.88 -18.01
N TYR A 285 0.81 -6.69 -17.60
CA TYR A 285 0.26 -7.39 -16.42
C TYR A 285 -1.23 -7.68 -16.54
N GLY A 286 -1.67 -8.73 -15.84
CA GLY A 286 -3.08 -9.07 -15.69
C GLY A 286 -3.70 -8.45 -14.45
N ILE A 287 -4.95 -8.02 -14.59
CA ILE A 287 -5.84 -7.58 -13.51
C ILE A 287 -7.00 -8.55 -13.47
N CYS A 288 -7.23 -9.17 -12.32
CA CYS A 288 -8.30 -10.15 -12.17
C CYS A 288 -9.40 -9.65 -11.26
N ILE A 289 -10.63 -10.04 -11.56
CA ILE A 289 -11.80 -9.72 -10.76
C ILE A 289 -12.45 -11.04 -10.35
N ARG A 290 -12.64 -11.23 -9.05
CA ARG A 290 -13.30 -12.44 -8.55
C ARG A 290 -14.74 -12.48 -9.03
N MET A 291 -15.11 -13.57 -9.69
CA MET A 291 -16.50 -13.83 -10.02
C MET A 291 -17.30 -14.08 -8.74
N GLU A 292 -18.33 -13.27 -8.50
CA GLU A 292 -19.23 -13.47 -7.36
C GLU A 292 -20.32 -14.49 -7.71
N ALA A 293 -20.84 -15.19 -6.70
CA ALA A 293 -21.85 -16.22 -6.92
C ALA A 293 -23.12 -15.65 -7.56
N GLY A 294 -23.61 -16.31 -8.62
CA GLY A 294 -24.79 -15.86 -9.38
C GLY A 294 -24.51 -14.84 -10.48
N TYR A 295 -23.24 -14.50 -10.74
CA TYR A 295 -22.85 -13.57 -11.80
C TYR A 295 -22.14 -14.28 -12.97
N CYS A 296 -22.51 -13.90 -14.19
CA CYS A 296 -22.12 -14.60 -15.41
C CYS A 296 -21.33 -13.74 -16.41
N ALA A 297 -21.42 -12.42 -16.31
CA ALA A 297 -20.66 -11.48 -17.14
C ALA A 297 -20.18 -10.28 -16.33
N ILE A 298 -19.31 -9.47 -16.92
CA ILE A 298 -18.79 -8.23 -16.34
C ILE A 298 -18.89 -7.11 -17.36
N GLN A 299 -19.36 -5.94 -16.94
CA GLN A 299 -19.33 -4.71 -17.71
C GLN A 299 -18.16 -3.85 -17.24
N TYR A 300 -17.46 -3.23 -18.18
CA TYR A 300 -16.48 -2.17 -17.94
C TYR A 300 -17.00 -0.86 -18.54
N SER A 301 -16.77 0.24 -17.85
CA SER A 301 -17.07 1.59 -18.32
C SER A 301 -16.10 2.61 -17.73
N GLN A 302 -16.01 3.79 -18.33
CA GLN A 302 -15.30 4.90 -17.70
C GLN A 302 -15.94 5.28 -16.36
N VAL A 303 -15.12 5.79 -15.44
CA VAL A 303 -15.62 6.39 -14.21
C VAL A 303 -16.31 7.72 -14.54
N ALA A 304 -17.54 7.87 -14.05
CA ALA A 304 -18.33 9.08 -14.28
C ALA A 304 -17.67 10.30 -13.62
N GLY A 305 -17.74 11.45 -14.30
CA GLY A 305 -17.21 12.72 -13.78
C GLY A 305 -15.70 12.92 -13.93
N ASP A 306 -15.00 11.97 -14.56
CA ASP A 306 -13.58 12.09 -14.89
C ASP A 306 -13.35 11.85 -16.39
N ALA A 307 -13.17 12.94 -17.13
CA ALA A 307 -12.92 12.91 -18.57
C ALA A 307 -11.57 12.25 -18.95
N PHE A 308 -10.64 12.13 -17.99
CA PHE A 308 -9.32 11.55 -18.21
C PHE A 308 -9.21 10.10 -17.75
N SER A 309 -10.31 9.53 -17.26
CA SER A 309 -10.41 8.15 -16.76
C SER A 309 -10.07 7.07 -17.77
N PHE A 310 -9.89 7.41 -19.03
CA PHE A 310 -9.30 6.50 -20.01
C PHE A 310 -8.54 7.31 -21.06
N THR A 311 -7.25 7.52 -20.80
CA THR A 311 -6.32 8.22 -21.68
C THR A 311 -5.04 7.38 -21.73
N LEU A 312 -4.99 6.49 -22.73
CA LEU A 312 -3.89 5.54 -22.92
C LEU A 312 -3.08 5.81 -24.17
N THR A 313 -3.73 6.35 -25.21
CA THR A 313 -3.05 6.66 -26.47
C THR A 313 -3.61 7.94 -27.04
N GLY A 314 -2.76 8.83 -27.55
CA GLY A 314 -3.17 10.11 -28.11
C GLY A 314 -2.68 11.32 -27.32
N ASP A 315 -3.07 12.49 -27.83
CA ASP A 315 -2.63 13.78 -27.31
C ASP A 315 -3.69 14.39 -26.39
N VAL A 316 -3.55 14.19 -25.08
CA VAL A 316 -4.47 14.77 -24.08
C VAL A 316 -4.33 16.29 -24.02
N GLU A 317 -3.13 16.83 -24.24
CA GLU A 317 -2.85 18.26 -24.15
C GLU A 317 -3.49 19.04 -25.32
N GLY A 318 -3.46 18.47 -26.53
CA GLY A 318 -4.02 19.03 -27.74
C GLY A 318 -5.49 18.66 -28.03
N ALA A 319 -6.07 17.71 -27.30
CA ALA A 319 -7.44 17.24 -27.56
C ALA A 319 -8.51 18.29 -27.19
N ASP A 320 -9.54 18.39 -28.04
CA ASP A 320 -10.74 19.14 -27.71
C ASP A 320 -11.50 18.46 -26.55
N ASN A 321 -12.09 19.25 -25.66
CA ASN A 321 -12.79 18.75 -24.48
C ASN A 321 -14.05 17.92 -24.81
N THR A 322 -14.53 17.95 -26.05
CA THR A 322 -15.61 17.08 -26.56
C THR A 322 -15.14 15.67 -26.93
N VAL A 323 -13.83 15.45 -27.06
CA VAL A 323 -13.21 14.16 -27.40
C VAL A 323 -12.81 13.39 -26.14
N LEU A 324 -12.26 14.09 -25.14
CA LEU A 324 -11.77 13.50 -23.89
C LEU A 324 -12.88 12.79 -23.12
N GLY A 325 -12.67 11.50 -22.86
CA GLY A 325 -13.59 10.65 -22.11
C GLY A 325 -14.91 10.37 -22.82
N THR A 326 -14.96 10.55 -24.15
CA THR A 326 -16.17 10.29 -24.95
C THR A 326 -15.96 9.16 -25.94
N GLN A 327 -17.06 8.70 -26.55
CA GLN A 327 -17.01 7.69 -27.62
C GLN A 327 -16.25 8.17 -28.86
N LEU A 328 -16.10 9.50 -29.05
CA LEU A 328 -15.32 10.07 -30.15
C LEU A 328 -13.82 9.91 -29.94
N GLY A 329 -13.35 9.97 -28.69
CA GLY A 329 -11.95 9.73 -28.34
C GLY A 329 -11.59 8.25 -28.20
N ALA A 330 -12.59 7.36 -28.23
CA ALA A 330 -12.37 5.93 -28.05
C ALA A 330 -11.76 5.28 -29.29
N VAL A 331 -10.68 4.53 -29.09
CA VAL A 331 -9.99 3.77 -30.15
C VAL A 331 -9.94 2.29 -29.75
N ASN A 332 -10.02 1.40 -30.72
CA ASN A 332 -9.98 -0.04 -30.49
C ASN A 332 -9.32 -0.78 -31.67
N GLY A 333 -9.04 -2.07 -31.48
CA GLY A 333 -8.57 -2.94 -32.55
C GLY A 333 -7.18 -2.62 -33.07
N ALA A 334 -7.03 -2.66 -34.39
CA ALA A 334 -5.73 -2.60 -35.06
C ALA A 334 -4.98 -1.27 -34.85
N ASN A 335 -5.65 -0.24 -34.36
CA ASN A 335 -5.04 1.06 -34.04
C ASN A 335 -4.41 1.07 -32.63
N CYS A 336 -4.73 0.10 -31.78
CA CYS A 336 -4.18 -0.05 -30.44
C CYS A 336 -2.91 -0.91 -30.47
N LEU A 337 -1.81 -0.27 -30.88
CA LEU A 337 -0.51 -0.91 -31.12
C LEU A 337 0.52 -0.67 -30.03
N THR A 338 0.43 0.47 -29.34
CA THR A 338 1.37 0.88 -28.29
C THR A 338 0.79 0.52 -26.93
N ASP A 339 -0.24 1.27 -26.55
CA ASP A 339 -0.74 1.33 -25.19
C ASP A 339 -2.23 1.02 -25.17
N PHE A 340 -2.59 -0.07 -24.49
CA PHE A 340 -3.96 -0.56 -24.54
C PHE A 340 -4.30 -1.48 -23.37
N VAL A 341 -5.60 -1.63 -23.13
CA VAL A 341 -6.13 -2.72 -22.32
C VAL A 341 -6.72 -3.80 -23.21
N VAL A 342 -6.65 -5.04 -22.76
CA VAL A 342 -7.29 -6.19 -23.41
C VAL A 342 -8.47 -6.66 -22.57
N ILE A 343 -9.65 -6.68 -23.18
CA ILE A 343 -10.87 -7.24 -22.60
C ILE A 343 -11.30 -8.43 -23.47
N PRO A 344 -11.24 -9.67 -22.98
CA PRO A 344 -11.53 -10.85 -23.79
C PRO A 344 -13.00 -10.92 -24.25
N ASN A 345 -13.21 -11.29 -25.53
CA ASN A 345 -14.53 -11.51 -26.15
C ASN A 345 -15.63 -10.48 -25.77
N PRO A 346 -15.41 -9.18 -26.02
CA PRO A 346 -16.33 -8.15 -25.55
C PRO A 346 -17.49 -7.91 -26.52
N THR A 347 -18.65 -7.58 -25.97
CA THR A 347 -19.79 -6.99 -26.67
C THR A 347 -19.98 -5.54 -26.24
N VAL A 348 -20.41 -4.66 -27.14
CA VAL A 348 -20.70 -3.26 -26.81
C VAL A 348 -21.95 -3.21 -25.94
N ALA A 349 -21.85 -2.60 -24.75
CA ALA A 349 -22.93 -2.65 -23.76
C ALA A 349 -24.24 -2.03 -24.26
N ALA A 350 -24.17 -0.99 -25.09
CA ALA A 350 -25.34 -0.29 -25.62
C ALA A 350 -26.11 -1.06 -26.70
N THR A 351 -25.43 -1.93 -27.46
CA THR A 351 -26.02 -2.61 -28.63
C THR A 351 -26.07 -4.13 -28.51
N ALA A 352 -25.36 -4.69 -27.51
CA ALA A 352 -25.12 -6.12 -27.34
C ALA A 352 -24.47 -6.81 -28.55
N LEU A 353 -23.88 -6.03 -29.47
CA LEU A 353 -23.16 -6.57 -30.63
C LEU A 353 -21.70 -6.85 -30.24
N ALA A 354 -21.10 -7.87 -30.86
CA ALA A 354 -19.68 -8.15 -30.69
C ALA A 354 -18.85 -6.91 -31.09
N ALA A 355 -17.86 -6.54 -30.26
CA ALA A 355 -17.00 -5.39 -30.55
C ALA A 355 -16.07 -5.65 -31.75
N GLY A 356 -15.85 -6.92 -32.12
CA GLY A 356 -14.97 -7.31 -33.22
C GLY A 356 -13.47 -7.14 -32.90
N THR A 357 -13.14 -6.87 -31.65
CA THR A 357 -11.78 -6.67 -31.14
C THR A 357 -11.75 -6.96 -29.64
N ASP A 358 -10.56 -7.21 -29.12
CA ASP A 358 -10.25 -7.35 -27.70
C ASP A 358 -9.39 -6.19 -27.15
N ARG A 359 -8.87 -5.28 -27.99
CA ARG A 359 -7.96 -4.19 -27.58
C ARG A 359 -8.66 -2.84 -27.57
N PHE A 360 -8.43 -2.06 -26.52
CA PHE A 360 -9.02 -0.73 -26.31
C PHE A 360 -7.95 0.27 -25.87
N CYS A 361 -7.93 1.44 -26.50
CA CYS A 361 -6.96 2.51 -26.29
C CYS A 361 -7.60 3.87 -26.65
N GLY A 362 -6.79 4.93 -26.77
CA GLY A 362 -7.28 6.25 -27.14
C GLY A 362 -7.51 7.18 -25.95
N LEU A 363 -8.35 8.19 -26.18
CA LEU A 363 -8.69 9.26 -25.24
C LEU A 363 -10.12 9.13 -24.69
N GLY A 364 -10.72 7.95 -24.82
CA GLY A 364 -12.04 7.64 -24.30
C GLY A 364 -12.31 6.14 -24.41
N PHE A 365 -13.43 5.69 -23.85
CA PHE A 365 -13.77 4.27 -23.82
C PHE A 365 -15.26 4.03 -23.99
N VAL A 366 -15.60 3.17 -24.94
CA VAL A 366 -16.98 2.70 -25.14
C VAL A 366 -17.25 1.57 -24.15
N PRO A 367 -18.31 1.64 -23.32
CA PRO A 367 -18.63 0.57 -22.39
C PRO A 367 -18.84 -0.78 -23.08
N VAL A 368 -18.21 -1.82 -22.55
CA VAL A 368 -18.29 -3.19 -23.07
C VAL A 368 -18.63 -4.18 -21.96
N GLN A 369 -19.25 -5.28 -22.34
CA GLN A 369 -19.52 -6.43 -21.49
C GLN A 369 -18.71 -7.63 -21.97
N SER A 370 -18.28 -8.49 -21.06
CA SER A 370 -17.66 -9.76 -21.38
C SER A 370 -18.22 -10.86 -20.48
N ALA A 371 -18.58 -12.00 -21.10
CA ALA A 371 -18.92 -13.23 -20.41
C ALA A 371 -17.75 -14.22 -20.37
N ALA A 372 -16.55 -13.81 -20.82
CA ALA A 372 -15.35 -14.64 -20.76
C ALA A 372 -14.93 -14.86 -19.30
N LYS A 373 -14.48 -16.08 -18.98
CA LYS A 373 -14.14 -16.50 -17.61
C LYS A 373 -12.72 -17.05 -17.56
N PRO A 374 -11.94 -16.76 -16.50
CA PRO A 374 -12.27 -15.81 -15.42
C PRO A 374 -12.35 -14.35 -15.92
N PHE A 375 -12.93 -13.45 -15.11
CA PHE A 375 -12.94 -12.02 -15.44
C PHE A 375 -11.53 -11.44 -15.29
N VAL A 376 -10.94 -11.08 -16.42
CA VAL A 376 -9.57 -10.56 -16.51
C VAL A 376 -9.54 -9.38 -17.46
N LEU A 377 -8.73 -8.39 -17.11
CA LEU A 377 -8.31 -7.28 -17.96
C LEU A 377 -6.79 -7.29 -18.02
N TYR A 378 -6.21 -7.22 -19.21
CA TYR A 378 -4.75 -7.12 -19.36
C TYR A 378 -4.37 -5.69 -19.70
N VAL A 379 -3.20 -5.26 -19.24
CA VAL A 379 -2.65 -3.93 -19.50
C VAL A 379 -1.34 -4.08 -20.23
N VAL A 380 -1.17 -3.35 -21.33
CA VAL A 380 0.06 -3.28 -22.10
C VAL A 380 0.39 -1.80 -22.32
N THR A 381 1.61 -1.41 -21.95
CA THR A 381 2.20 -0.10 -22.29
C THR A 381 3.59 -0.33 -22.86
N ASN A 382 4.00 0.47 -23.84
CA ASN A 382 5.34 0.40 -24.42
C ASN A 382 6.24 1.52 -23.85
N ALA A 383 7.36 1.82 -24.51
CA ALA A 383 8.31 2.87 -24.10
C ALA A 383 8.13 4.20 -24.83
N ASN A 384 7.18 4.28 -25.77
CA ASN A 384 7.06 5.41 -26.68
C ASN A 384 6.07 6.43 -26.10
N GLU A 385 6.60 7.43 -25.43
CA GLU A 385 5.81 8.54 -24.88
C GLU A 385 6.26 9.86 -25.52
N GLY A 386 5.37 10.85 -25.55
CA GLY A 386 5.63 12.19 -26.07
C GLY A 386 5.20 12.42 -27.53
N ALA A 387 5.62 13.56 -28.07
CA ALA A 387 5.20 14.08 -29.37
C ALA A 387 6.08 13.56 -30.51
N THR A 388 6.14 12.24 -30.70
CA THR A 388 6.92 11.65 -31.79
C THR A 388 6.08 11.50 -33.07
N ALA A 389 6.69 11.72 -34.24
CA ALA A 389 6.00 11.69 -35.54
C ALA A 389 5.71 10.25 -36.06
N ALA A 390 6.14 9.22 -35.35
CA ALA A 390 5.98 7.83 -35.72
C ALA A 390 5.27 7.09 -34.57
N THR A 391 4.07 6.56 -34.84
CA THR A 391 3.09 6.00 -33.87
C THR A 391 2.35 7.09 -33.09
N PRO A 392 1.03 6.92 -32.79
CA PRO A 392 0.21 8.03 -32.29
C PRO A 392 0.89 8.70 -31.09
N PRO A 393 0.86 10.05 -31.01
CA PRO A 393 1.53 10.76 -29.93
C PRO A 393 0.89 10.35 -28.61
N ASP A 394 1.70 10.11 -27.58
CA ASP A 394 1.22 9.72 -26.25
C ASP A 394 1.62 10.85 -25.29
N ILE A 395 0.75 11.87 -25.20
CA ILE A 395 1.05 13.14 -24.52
C ILE A 395 0.07 13.34 -23.38
N ALA A 396 0.60 13.61 -22.18
CA ALA A 396 -0.16 13.89 -20.97
C ALA A 396 -1.22 12.82 -20.60
N ASN A 397 -1.04 11.58 -21.07
CA ASN A 397 -1.88 10.44 -20.74
C ASN A 397 -1.86 10.18 -19.22
N ARG A 398 -3.02 9.84 -18.66
CA ARG A 398 -3.15 9.54 -17.23
C ARG A 398 -3.20 8.04 -16.93
N GLY A 399 -3.32 7.21 -17.96
CA GLY A 399 -3.66 5.80 -17.81
C GLY A 399 -5.17 5.60 -17.79
N PHE A 400 -5.65 4.69 -16.93
CA PHE A 400 -7.07 4.40 -16.85
C PHE A 400 -7.58 4.24 -15.41
N SER A 401 -8.85 4.60 -15.26
CA SER A 401 -9.73 4.34 -14.13
C SER A 401 -11.06 3.83 -14.69
N LEU A 402 -11.28 2.52 -14.63
CA LEU A 402 -12.47 1.87 -15.17
C LEU A 402 -13.37 1.38 -14.04
N ALA A 403 -14.64 1.74 -14.09
CA ALA A 403 -15.66 1.11 -13.28
C ALA A 403 -15.99 -0.27 -13.86
N TYR A 404 -16.14 -1.27 -12.99
CA TYR A 404 -16.69 -2.56 -13.36
C TYR A 404 -17.97 -2.87 -12.61
N THR A 405 -18.85 -3.65 -13.24
CA THR A 405 -20.07 -4.18 -12.62
C THR A 405 -20.31 -5.58 -13.15
N GLN A 406 -20.41 -6.56 -12.27
CA GLN A 406 -20.80 -7.91 -12.63
C GLN A 406 -22.29 -7.96 -12.94
N ILE A 407 -22.65 -8.71 -13.97
CA ILE A 407 -24.01 -8.91 -14.45
C ILE A 407 -24.46 -10.31 -14.03
N ALA A 408 -25.64 -10.37 -13.41
CA ALA A 408 -26.24 -11.62 -12.96
C ALA A 408 -26.46 -12.59 -14.14
N CYS A 409 -26.37 -13.87 -13.85
CA CYS A 409 -27.05 -14.88 -14.66
C CYS A 409 -28.58 -14.67 -14.54
#